data_AF-A0A1M3HN75-F1
#
_entry.id   AF-A0A1M3HN75-F1
#
_cell.length_a   1.000
_cell.length_b   1.000
_cell.length_c   1.000
_cell.angle_alpha   90.00
_cell.angle_beta   90.00
_cell.angle_gamma   90.00
#
_symmetry.space_group_name_H-M   'P 1'
#
loop_
_entity.id
_entity.type
_entity.pdbx_description
1 polymer ?
#
loop_
_entity_poly.entity_id
_entity_poly.type
_entity_poly.pdbx_seq_one_letter_code
_entity_poly.pdbx_strand_id
1 'polypeptide(L)'
;MKHILSAAALLAVAATATPAMAQNGPPPSPWARLQDKPSCTRDELKAATAAYVEGQRKGSLAGLPLDPKAHYLQDMQTVEPDKGLWNTAMPVAHSLSFHDDKRCKTFTELVITEGPVQYIIGTRLYMHQGKVIRVDSLVTKKGDWLFNANAFLKYSKQEDWEPLFKYQKTPPSEMIRGANAYLDGFADKFTDIPWGTPCARLEGGAYTNRTNDPHASCEIGMPPGVLYITNRDYLVDEEKGVINIFCRFGDSKAGGPDSHSFRFIDGKIRAVHTLTVIPGPQADDNGAILSNPGINLQ
;
A
#
# COMPACT_ATOMS: atom_id res chain seq x y z
N MET A 1 65.19 -38.01 -40.60
CA MET A 1 64.13 -38.13 -39.57
C MET A 1 64.04 -36.85 -38.78
N LYS A 2 63.01 -36.05 -39.01
CA LYS A 2 62.25 -35.23 -38.02
C LYS A 2 61.33 -34.30 -38.80
N HIS A 3 60.06 -34.68 -38.83
CA HIS A 3 58.95 -33.89 -39.36
C HIS A 3 58.68 -32.71 -38.42
N ILE A 4 58.48 -31.51 -38.97
CA ILE A 4 57.90 -30.39 -38.25
C ILE A 4 56.48 -30.21 -38.80
N LEU A 5 55.49 -30.56 -37.98
CA LEU A 5 54.07 -30.35 -38.25
C LEU A 5 53.70 -28.89 -38.03
N SER A 6 53.05 -28.28 -39.02
CA SER A 6 52.33 -27.01 -38.90
C SER A 6 51.03 -27.24 -38.12
N ALA A 7 50.86 -26.55 -36.98
CA ALA A 7 49.59 -26.49 -36.26
C ALA A 7 48.78 -25.28 -36.75
N ALA A 8 47.69 -25.53 -37.47
CA ALA A 8 46.69 -24.53 -37.80
C ALA A 8 45.74 -24.38 -36.60
N ALA A 9 45.70 -23.20 -35.98
CA ALA A 9 44.75 -22.88 -34.92
C ALA A 9 43.37 -22.58 -35.54
N LEU A 10 42.40 -23.47 -35.33
CA LEU A 10 40.99 -23.17 -35.57
C LEU A 10 40.49 -22.20 -34.49
N LEU A 11 40.13 -20.97 -34.88
CA LEU A 11 39.29 -20.10 -34.05
C LEU A 11 37.86 -20.66 -34.06
N ALA A 12 37.45 -21.27 -32.95
CA ALA A 12 36.06 -21.59 -32.68
C ALA A 12 35.30 -20.30 -32.35
N VAL A 13 34.40 -19.88 -33.23
CA VAL A 13 33.43 -18.81 -32.94
C VAL A 13 32.44 -19.37 -31.92
N ALA A 14 32.57 -18.97 -30.66
CA ALA A 14 31.60 -19.28 -29.63
C ALA A 14 30.30 -18.52 -29.93
N ALA A 15 29.32 -19.21 -30.53
CA ALA A 15 27.96 -18.73 -30.62
C ALA A 15 27.41 -18.63 -29.19
N THR A 16 27.30 -17.43 -28.64
CA THR A 16 26.58 -17.18 -27.40
C THR A 16 25.11 -17.47 -27.63
N ALA A 17 24.69 -18.70 -27.35
CA ALA A 17 23.28 -19.04 -27.31
C ALA A 17 22.63 -18.23 -26.19
N THR A 18 21.93 -17.14 -26.54
CA THR A 18 21.03 -16.47 -25.62
C THR A 18 20.00 -17.51 -25.15
N PRO A 19 19.86 -17.77 -23.83
CA PRO A 19 18.90 -18.75 -23.36
C PRO A 19 17.49 -18.36 -23.83
N ALA A 20 16.82 -19.29 -24.51
CA ALA A 20 15.48 -19.12 -25.07
C ALA A 20 14.39 -18.78 -24.03
N MET A 21 14.72 -18.77 -22.74
CA MET A 21 13.80 -18.42 -21.65
C MET A 21 13.43 -16.93 -21.60
N ALA A 22 14.08 -16.05 -22.37
CA ALA A 22 13.72 -14.63 -22.43
C ALA A 22 12.63 -14.27 -23.47
N GLN A 23 12.19 -15.23 -24.30
CA GLN A 23 11.24 -14.93 -25.40
C GLN A 23 9.77 -14.97 -24.97
N ASN A 24 9.45 -15.70 -23.90
CA ASN A 24 8.13 -15.64 -23.30
C ASN A 24 8.20 -14.56 -22.22
N GLY A 25 7.69 -13.37 -22.54
CA GLY A 25 7.51 -12.32 -21.55
C GLY A 25 6.80 -12.85 -20.29
N PRO A 26 6.89 -12.15 -19.15
CA PRO A 26 6.25 -12.60 -17.92
C PRO A 26 4.78 -12.96 -18.19
N PRO A 27 4.25 -14.02 -17.56
CA PRO A 27 2.87 -14.43 -17.77
C PRO A 27 1.92 -13.25 -17.57
N PRO A 28 0.79 -13.19 -18.31
CA PRO A 28 -0.15 -12.08 -18.19
C PRO A 28 -0.53 -11.88 -16.72
N SER A 29 -0.18 -10.72 -16.19
CA SER A 29 -0.62 -10.37 -14.85
C SER A 29 -2.11 -10.04 -14.90
N PRO A 30 -2.94 -10.56 -13.99
CA PRO A 30 -4.32 -10.09 -13.86
C PRO A 30 -4.38 -8.63 -13.38
N TRP A 31 -3.24 -8.06 -12.96
CA TRP A 31 -3.11 -6.68 -12.50
C TRP A 31 -2.77 -5.74 -13.65
N ALA A 32 -3.28 -4.52 -13.59
CA ALA A 32 -2.91 -3.47 -14.54
C ALA A 32 -1.38 -3.30 -14.55
N ARG A 33 -0.79 -3.34 -15.76
CA ARG A 33 0.65 -3.21 -15.95
C ARG A 33 1.13 -1.90 -15.33
N LEU A 34 2.20 -1.99 -14.55
CA LEU A 34 2.91 -0.80 -14.07
C LEU A 34 3.72 -0.22 -15.23
N GLN A 35 3.70 1.10 -15.37
CA GLN A 35 4.57 1.79 -16.30
C GLN A 35 6.04 1.56 -15.89
N ASP A 36 6.86 1.07 -16.81
CA ASP A 36 8.31 1.00 -16.58
C ASP A 36 8.88 2.42 -16.60
N LYS A 37 9.66 2.77 -15.57
CA LYS A 37 10.25 4.10 -15.34
C LYS A 37 9.26 5.25 -15.57
N PRO A 38 8.22 5.39 -14.74
CA PRO A 38 7.27 6.47 -14.87
C PRO A 38 7.92 7.83 -14.56
N SER A 39 7.24 8.92 -14.94
CA SER A 39 7.78 10.27 -14.82
C SER A 39 6.72 11.21 -14.28
N CYS A 40 7.12 12.01 -13.29
CA CYS A 40 6.28 12.96 -12.57
C CYS A 40 7.19 13.85 -11.71
N THR A 41 6.61 14.92 -11.18
CA THR A 41 7.19 15.71 -10.09
C THR A 41 6.35 15.53 -8.83
N ARG A 42 6.95 15.80 -7.67
CA ARG A 42 6.25 15.76 -6.39
C ARG A 42 5.09 16.76 -6.32
N ASP A 43 5.23 17.92 -6.96
CA ASP A 43 4.18 18.94 -7.01
C ASP A 43 2.99 18.49 -7.87
N GLU A 44 3.24 17.80 -8.99
CA GLU A 44 2.17 17.15 -9.77
C GLU A 44 1.42 16.11 -8.93
N LEU A 45 2.15 15.29 -8.15
CA LEU A 45 1.53 14.29 -7.27
C LEU A 45 0.67 14.96 -6.18
N LYS A 46 1.16 16.04 -5.56
CA LYS A 46 0.41 16.84 -4.56
C LYS A 46 -0.85 17.44 -5.18
N ALA A 47 -0.73 18.07 -6.34
CA ALA A 47 -1.86 18.64 -7.08
C ALA A 47 -2.90 17.57 -7.45
N ALA A 48 -2.47 16.40 -7.91
CA ALA A 48 -3.35 15.29 -8.24
C ALA A 48 -4.10 14.77 -7.01
N THR A 49 -3.44 14.62 -5.85
CA THR A 49 -4.15 14.21 -4.62
C THR A 49 -5.15 15.25 -4.14
N ALA A 50 -4.82 16.55 -4.21
CA ALA A 50 -5.76 17.61 -3.86
C ALA A 50 -6.99 17.61 -4.78
N ALA A 51 -6.76 17.48 -6.10
CA ALA A 51 -7.84 17.36 -7.08
C ALA A 51 -8.68 16.08 -6.88
N TYR A 52 -8.06 14.96 -6.47
CA TYR A 52 -8.78 13.72 -6.17
C TYR A 52 -9.65 13.86 -4.92
N VAL A 53 -9.16 14.46 -3.83
CA VAL A 53 -9.97 14.71 -2.61
C VAL A 53 -11.20 15.55 -2.96
N GLU A 54 -11.01 16.65 -3.68
CA GLU A 54 -12.12 17.51 -4.13
C GLU A 54 -13.05 16.79 -5.12
N GLY A 55 -12.48 15.94 -5.97
CA GLY A 55 -13.23 15.08 -6.87
C GLY A 55 -14.14 14.11 -6.13
N GLN A 56 -13.61 13.42 -5.11
CA GLN A 56 -14.37 12.49 -4.28
C GLN A 56 -15.52 13.20 -3.54
N ARG A 57 -15.30 14.42 -3.03
CA ARG A 57 -16.36 15.23 -2.42
C ARG A 57 -17.53 15.48 -3.37
N LYS A 58 -17.24 15.59 -4.66
CA LYS A 58 -18.22 15.86 -5.73
C LYS A 58 -18.70 14.60 -6.46
N GLY A 59 -18.11 13.44 -6.18
CA GLY A 59 -18.36 12.20 -6.92
C GLY A 59 -17.89 12.29 -8.38
N SER A 60 -16.73 12.88 -8.64
CA SER A 60 -16.23 13.08 -10.00
C SER A 60 -14.71 13.11 -10.09
N LEU A 61 -14.14 12.44 -11.09
CA LEU A 61 -12.72 12.52 -11.42
C LEU A 61 -12.39 13.61 -12.46
N ALA A 62 -13.36 14.45 -12.87
CA ALA A 62 -13.19 15.41 -13.97
C ALA A 62 -12.09 16.45 -13.71
N GLY A 63 -11.71 16.70 -12.44
CA GLY A 63 -10.61 17.58 -12.07
C GLY A 63 -9.22 16.96 -12.20
N LEU A 64 -9.11 15.64 -12.45
CA LEU A 64 -7.84 14.96 -12.64
C LEU A 64 -7.39 15.00 -14.10
N PRO A 65 -6.07 15.08 -14.36
CA PRO A 65 -5.53 14.96 -15.71
C PRO A 65 -5.51 13.48 -16.15
N LEU A 66 -6.67 12.86 -16.31
CA LEU A 66 -6.79 11.45 -16.68
C LEU A 66 -6.20 11.20 -18.08
N ASP A 67 -5.46 10.11 -18.23
CA ASP A 67 -5.13 9.56 -19.55
C ASP A 67 -6.41 8.95 -20.17
N PRO A 68 -6.68 9.12 -21.47
CA PRO A 68 -7.83 8.49 -22.13
C PRO A 68 -7.87 6.95 -22.04
N LYS A 69 -6.73 6.32 -21.76
CA LYS A 69 -6.57 4.87 -21.58
C LYS A 69 -6.29 4.50 -20.12
N ALA A 70 -6.61 5.39 -19.17
CA ALA A 70 -6.43 5.12 -17.76
C ALA A 70 -7.13 3.83 -17.33
N HIS A 71 -6.49 3.09 -16.43
CA HIS A 71 -7.04 1.88 -15.84
C HIS A 71 -7.73 2.17 -14.51
N TYR A 72 -8.79 1.45 -14.21
CA TYR A 72 -9.59 1.65 -13.00
C TYR A 72 -9.73 0.34 -12.24
N LEU A 73 -9.38 0.39 -10.96
CA LEU A 73 -9.51 -0.74 -10.06
C LEU A 73 -10.22 -0.30 -8.78
N GLN A 74 -11.07 -1.19 -8.28
CA GLN A 74 -11.61 -1.11 -6.94
C GLN A 74 -11.49 -2.48 -6.28
N ASP A 75 -10.99 -2.52 -5.05
CA ASP A 75 -10.78 -3.73 -4.26
C ASP A 75 -9.94 -4.77 -5.04
N MET A 76 -8.91 -4.25 -5.74
CA MET A 76 -8.04 -4.99 -6.64
C MET A 76 -8.79 -5.77 -7.73
N GLN A 77 -9.91 -5.26 -8.22
CA GLN A 77 -10.62 -5.77 -9.39
C GLN A 77 -10.76 -4.68 -10.43
N THR A 78 -10.59 -5.03 -11.70
CA THR A 78 -10.85 -4.09 -12.80
C THR A 78 -12.32 -3.72 -12.81
N VAL A 79 -12.60 -2.43 -12.86
CA VAL A 79 -13.96 -1.89 -12.98
C VAL A 79 -14.02 -0.89 -14.13
N GLU A 80 -15.20 -0.67 -14.68
CA GLU A 80 -15.44 0.44 -15.61
C GLU A 80 -15.29 1.79 -14.87
N PRO A 81 -14.85 2.86 -15.57
CA PRO A 81 -14.59 4.17 -14.95
C PRO A 81 -15.79 4.76 -14.20
N ASP A 82 -17.02 4.47 -14.64
CA ASP A 82 -18.27 4.96 -14.05
C ASP A 82 -18.79 4.11 -12.87
N LYS A 83 -18.15 2.97 -12.58
CA LYS A 83 -18.58 2.04 -11.52
C LYS A 83 -17.83 2.18 -10.21
N GLY A 84 -16.66 2.82 -10.21
CA GLY A 84 -15.92 3.03 -8.97
C GLY A 84 -16.58 4.04 -8.05
N LEU A 85 -16.34 3.88 -6.75
CA LEU A 85 -16.90 4.71 -5.68
C LEU A 85 -16.50 6.20 -5.79
N TRP A 86 -15.46 6.52 -6.56
CA TRP A 86 -15.10 7.90 -6.92
C TRP A 86 -16.20 8.66 -7.67
N ASN A 87 -17.21 7.98 -8.22
CA ASN A 87 -18.39 8.61 -8.82
C ASN A 87 -19.53 8.90 -7.82
N THR A 88 -19.30 8.67 -6.52
CA THR A 88 -20.29 8.94 -5.46
C THR A 88 -19.80 10.11 -4.60
N ALA A 89 -20.58 11.20 -4.57
CA ALA A 89 -20.29 12.35 -3.74
C ALA A 89 -20.39 11.97 -2.25
N MET A 90 -19.34 12.26 -1.48
CA MET A 90 -19.29 11.93 -0.05
C MET A 90 -18.64 13.04 0.79
N PRO A 91 -19.12 13.27 2.02
CA PRO A 91 -18.50 14.21 2.95
C PRO A 91 -17.20 13.62 3.53
N VAL A 92 -16.06 13.96 2.91
CA VAL A 92 -14.75 13.54 3.41
C VAL A 92 -14.43 14.29 4.72
N ALA A 93 -14.46 13.59 5.84
CA ALA A 93 -14.21 14.14 7.18
C ALA A 93 -12.72 14.33 7.50
N HIS A 94 -11.87 13.50 6.88
CA HIS A 94 -10.42 13.59 6.97
C HIS A 94 -9.77 13.00 5.71
N SER A 95 -8.60 13.50 5.35
CA SER A 95 -7.81 13.01 4.23
C SER A 95 -6.32 13.05 4.57
N LEU A 96 -5.60 11.96 4.29
CA LEU A 96 -4.16 11.85 4.46
C LEU A 96 -3.53 11.34 3.16
N SER A 97 -2.54 12.06 2.63
CA SER A 97 -1.91 11.72 1.34
C SER A 97 -0.39 11.53 1.44
N PHE A 98 0.12 10.59 0.67
CA PHE A 98 1.54 10.26 0.49
C PHE A 98 1.93 10.31 -0.99
N HIS A 99 3.16 10.71 -1.27
CA HIS A 99 3.65 10.97 -2.63
C HIS A 99 5.01 10.32 -2.87
N ASP A 100 5.13 9.50 -3.91
CA ASP A 100 6.38 8.87 -4.36
C ASP A 100 6.72 9.37 -5.77
N ASP A 101 7.62 10.34 -5.86
CA ASP A 101 8.09 10.97 -7.10
C ASP A 101 9.11 10.12 -7.85
N LYS A 102 9.49 8.94 -7.34
CA LYS A 102 10.36 7.97 -8.04
C LYS A 102 9.55 6.92 -8.78
N ARG A 103 8.46 6.46 -8.18
CA ARG A 103 7.53 5.48 -8.75
C ARG A 103 6.29 6.12 -9.36
N CYS A 104 6.14 7.44 -9.21
CA CYS A 104 5.01 8.23 -9.65
C CYS A 104 3.67 7.68 -9.22
N LYS A 105 3.57 7.47 -7.91
CA LYS A 105 2.36 7.00 -7.24
C LYS A 105 1.98 7.96 -6.13
N THR A 106 0.69 8.07 -5.91
CA THR A 106 0.13 8.67 -4.71
C THR A 106 -0.59 7.60 -3.91
N PHE A 107 -0.79 7.86 -2.63
CA PHE A 107 -1.81 7.19 -1.83
C PHE A 107 -2.59 8.28 -1.12
N THR A 108 -3.92 8.16 -1.07
CA THR A 108 -4.80 9.07 -0.33
C THR A 108 -5.79 8.22 0.45
N GLU A 109 -5.72 8.34 1.76
CA GLU A 109 -6.64 7.75 2.71
C GLU A 109 -7.73 8.77 3.02
N LEU A 110 -8.99 8.39 2.81
CA LEU A 110 -10.17 9.22 3.06
C LEU A 110 -11.01 8.57 4.15
N VAL A 111 -11.48 9.37 5.10
CA VAL A 111 -12.40 8.92 6.16
C VAL A 111 -13.75 9.58 5.95
N ILE A 112 -14.79 8.76 5.79
CA ILE A 112 -16.17 9.18 5.59
C ILE A 112 -16.99 8.64 6.76
N THR A 113 -17.43 9.53 7.65
CA THR A 113 -18.21 9.19 8.86
C THR A 113 -19.70 9.51 8.76
N GLU A 114 -20.11 10.20 7.69
CA GLU A 114 -21.49 10.64 7.47
C GLU A 114 -22.06 10.05 6.17
N GLY A 115 -23.38 9.92 6.10
CA GLY A 115 -24.10 9.34 4.98
C GLY A 115 -24.67 7.95 5.27
N PRO A 116 -25.30 7.30 4.27
CA PRO A 116 -25.96 6.00 4.45
C PRO A 116 -24.96 4.86 4.70
N VAL A 117 -23.72 5.01 4.22
CA VAL A 117 -22.62 4.07 4.44
C VAL A 117 -21.39 4.87 4.79
N GLN A 118 -20.71 4.46 5.87
CA GLN A 118 -19.41 4.99 6.25
C GLN A 118 -18.30 4.21 5.54
N TYR A 119 -17.22 4.90 5.22
CA TYR A 119 -16.10 4.31 4.50
C TYR A 119 -14.76 4.78 5.06
N ILE A 120 -13.76 3.92 4.93
CA ILE A 120 -12.36 4.33 4.88
C ILE A 120 -11.84 3.86 3.52
N ILE A 121 -11.34 4.81 2.73
CA ILE A 121 -10.99 4.57 1.34
C ILE A 121 -9.51 4.87 1.15
N GLY A 122 -8.73 3.91 0.69
CA GLY A 122 -7.34 4.10 0.30
C GLY A 122 -7.22 4.09 -1.20
N THR A 123 -6.90 5.23 -1.81
CA THR A 123 -6.81 5.35 -3.27
C THR A 123 -5.40 5.71 -3.72
N ARG A 124 -4.89 4.96 -4.69
CA ARG A 124 -3.66 5.28 -5.41
C ARG A 124 -3.95 5.87 -6.78
N LEU A 125 -3.27 6.97 -7.08
CA LEU A 125 -3.13 7.47 -8.44
C LEU A 125 -1.75 7.10 -8.96
N TYR A 126 -1.68 6.52 -10.16
CA TYR A 126 -0.43 6.26 -10.85
C TYR A 126 -0.30 7.30 -11.95
N MET A 127 0.86 7.96 -12.02
CA MET A 127 1.07 9.07 -12.94
C MET A 127 2.23 8.79 -13.89
N HIS A 128 2.10 9.31 -15.11
CA HIS A 128 3.16 9.35 -16.11
C HIS A 128 2.95 10.54 -17.02
N GLN A 129 4.00 11.31 -17.29
CA GLN A 129 3.96 12.45 -18.22
C GLN A 129 2.83 13.45 -17.91
N GLY A 130 2.64 13.77 -16.62
CA GLY A 130 1.61 14.72 -16.18
C GLY A 130 0.16 14.18 -16.26
N LYS A 131 -0.04 12.89 -16.55
CA LYS A 131 -1.35 12.25 -16.62
C LYS A 131 -1.53 11.17 -15.56
N VAL A 132 -2.75 11.01 -15.07
CA VAL A 132 -3.15 9.86 -14.24
C VAL A 132 -3.48 8.70 -15.18
N ILE A 133 -2.66 7.66 -15.14
CA ILE A 133 -2.78 6.45 -15.97
C ILE A 133 -3.51 5.30 -15.24
N ARG A 134 -3.68 5.41 -13.91
CA ARG A 134 -4.47 4.44 -13.13
C ARG A 134 -5.05 5.07 -11.88
N VAL A 135 -6.30 4.69 -11.58
CA VAL A 135 -6.98 4.95 -10.30
C VAL A 135 -7.27 3.60 -9.66
N ASP A 136 -6.80 3.39 -8.43
CA ASP A 136 -6.89 2.09 -7.75
C ASP A 136 -7.31 2.31 -6.30
N SER A 137 -8.51 1.89 -5.92
CA SER A 137 -9.07 2.14 -4.59
C SER A 137 -9.29 0.84 -3.82
N LEU A 138 -8.96 0.84 -2.53
CA LEU A 138 -9.46 -0.12 -1.56
C LEU A 138 -10.56 0.57 -0.75
N VAL A 139 -11.74 -0.02 -0.71
CA VAL A 139 -12.93 0.55 -0.08
C VAL A 139 -13.35 -0.35 1.08
N THR A 140 -13.07 0.08 2.31
CA THR A 140 -13.55 -0.62 3.50
C THR A 140 -14.84 0.03 4.02
N LYS A 141 -15.72 -0.81 4.58
CA LYS A 141 -17.00 -0.43 5.19
C LYS A 141 -17.36 -1.40 6.32
N LYS A 142 -18.48 -1.14 7.00
CA LYS A 142 -19.02 -2.04 8.02
C LYS A 142 -19.11 -3.48 7.51
N GLY A 143 -18.59 -4.41 8.30
CA GLY A 143 -18.44 -5.83 7.96
C GLY A 143 -17.01 -6.21 7.60
N ASP A 144 -16.19 -5.25 7.15
CA ASP A 144 -14.78 -5.48 6.86
C ASP A 144 -13.94 -5.50 8.14
N TRP A 145 -12.72 -6.04 8.03
CA TRP A 145 -11.79 -6.28 9.13
C TRP A 145 -11.62 -5.05 10.04
N LEU A 146 -12.02 -5.24 11.30
CA LEU A 146 -11.88 -4.27 12.39
C LEU A 146 -12.49 -2.89 12.11
N PHE A 147 -13.47 -2.83 11.20
CA PHE A 147 -14.00 -1.57 10.71
C PHE A 147 -14.72 -0.76 11.80
N ASN A 148 -14.34 0.51 11.93
CA ASN A 148 -15.10 1.58 12.57
C ASN A 148 -14.56 2.95 12.10
N ALA A 149 -15.31 3.66 11.24
CA ALA A 149 -14.86 4.93 10.67
C ALA A 149 -14.73 6.07 11.71
N ASN A 150 -15.55 6.08 12.77
CA ASN A 150 -15.48 7.10 13.82
C ASN A 150 -14.19 6.93 14.66
N ALA A 151 -13.88 5.70 15.05
CA ALA A 151 -12.65 5.38 15.75
C ALA A 151 -11.43 5.65 14.86
N PHE A 152 -11.48 5.26 13.58
CA PHE A 152 -10.43 5.57 12.62
C PHE A 152 -10.18 7.08 12.53
N LEU A 153 -11.23 7.90 12.33
CA LEU A 153 -11.15 9.36 12.32
C LEU A 153 -10.53 9.91 13.62
N LYS A 154 -10.94 9.39 14.78
CA LYS A 154 -10.47 9.82 16.09
C LYS A 154 -8.96 9.62 16.24
N TYR A 155 -8.43 8.47 15.82
CA TYR A 155 -7.03 8.14 15.99
C TYR A 155 -6.14 8.74 14.90
N SER A 156 -6.57 8.77 13.63
CA SER A 156 -5.80 9.45 12.58
C SER A 156 -5.57 10.93 12.89
N LYS A 157 -6.51 11.60 13.57
CA LYS A 157 -6.36 13.01 14.01
C LYS A 157 -5.41 13.22 15.19
N GLN A 158 -5.06 12.17 15.92
CA GLN A 158 -4.13 12.25 17.06
C GLN A 158 -2.68 11.99 16.66
N GLU A 159 -2.48 11.39 15.50
CA GLU A 159 -1.17 11.03 15.00
C GLU A 159 -0.52 12.17 14.22
N ASP A 160 0.81 12.22 14.28
CA ASP A 160 1.61 13.18 13.53
C ASP A 160 2.15 12.54 12.24
N TRP A 161 1.66 13.05 11.11
CA TRP A 161 2.05 12.64 9.76
C TRP A 161 2.77 13.76 8.99
N GLU A 162 3.24 14.80 9.68
CA GLU A 162 3.97 15.92 9.09
C GLU A 162 5.31 15.49 8.47
N PRO A 163 5.91 16.31 7.59
CA PRO A 163 7.25 16.07 7.08
C PRO A 163 8.30 15.85 8.18
N LEU A 164 9.18 14.88 7.96
CA LEU A 164 10.26 14.58 8.88
C LEU A 164 11.42 15.55 8.73
N PHE A 165 12.08 15.86 9.85
CA PHE A 165 13.39 16.46 9.82
C PHE A 165 14.40 15.53 9.14
N LYS A 166 15.41 16.10 8.49
CA LYS A 166 16.42 15.33 7.74
C LYS A 166 17.07 14.21 8.57
N TYR A 167 17.31 14.43 9.86
CA TYR A 167 17.94 13.45 10.74
C TYR A 167 17.02 12.28 11.13
N GLN A 168 15.71 12.44 10.98
CA GLN A 168 14.71 11.41 11.28
C GLN A 168 14.43 10.48 10.09
N LYS A 169 14.90 10.86 8.90
CA LYS A 169 14.57 10.16 7.67
C LYS A 169 15.24 8.79 7.61
N THR A 170 14.47 7.82 7.14
CA THR A 170 14.92 6.46 6.89
C THR A 170 15.18 6.29 5.38
N PRO A 171 16.29 5.67 4.94
CA PRO A 171 16.51 5.41 3.53
C PRO A 171 15.38 4.55 2.93
N PRO A 172 14.97 4.77 1.66
CA PRO A 172 13.90 3.98 1.01
C PRO A 172 14.11 2.47 1.05
N SER A 173 15.35 2.00 0.86
CA SER A 173 15.69 0.57 0.93
C SER A 173 15.43 -0.03 2.31
N GLU A 174 15.69 0.74 3.36
CA GLU A 174 15.49 0.34 4.75
C GLU A 174 14.00 0.31 5.10
N MET A 175 13.21 1.26 4.61
CA MET A 175 11.74 1.23 4.74
C MET A 175 11.15 0.01 4.04
N ILE A 176 11.61 -0.32 2.83
CA ILE A 176 11.17 -1.53 2.11
C ILE A 176 11.56 -2.79 2.87
N ARG A 177 12.80 -2.89 3.38
CA ARG A 177 13.23 -4.04 4.19
C ARG A 177 12.37 -4.17 5.45
N GLY A 178 12.22 -3.09 6.21
CA GLY A 178 11.47 -3.11 7.47
C GLY A 178 9.99 -3.44 7.29
N ALA A 179 9.36 -2.88 6.25
CA ALA A 179 7.97 -3.21 5.94
C ALA A 179 7.82 -4.66 5.45
N ASN A 180 8.77 -5.17 4.67
CA ASN A 180 8.77 -6.59 4.30
C ASN A 180 8.96 -7.50 5.51
N ALA A 181 9.86 -7.17 6.44
CA ALA A 181 10.00 -7.92 7.68
C ALA A 181 8.68 -7.98 8.45
N TYR A 182 7.94 -6.85 8.57
CA TYR A 182 6.61 -6.85 9.19
C TYR A 182 5.64 -7.78 8.47
N LEU A 183 5.55 -7.66 7.13
CA LEU A 183 4.60 -8.45 6.33
C LEU A 183 4.97 -9.94 6.31
N ASP A 184 6.26 -10.28 6.33
CA ASP A 184 6.79 -11.64 6.44
C ASP A 184 6.56 -12.20 7.85
N GLY A 185 6.48 -11.33 8.88
CA GLY A 185 6.08 -11.65 10.25
C GLY A 185 4.78 -12.45 10.39
N PHE A 186 3.86 -12.33 9.42
CA PHE A 186 2.63 -13.13 9.40
C PHE A 186 2.89 -14.61 9.08
N ALA A 187 3.99 -14.94 8.41
CA ALA A 187 4.38 -16.31 8.07
C ALA A 187 5.59 -16.81 8.89
N ASP A 188 6.50 -15.91 9.25
CA ASP A 188 7.73 -16.20 10.00
C ASP A 188 7.95 -15.18 11.14
N LYS A 189 7.80 -15.68 12.38
CA LYS A 189 7.93 -14.86 13.61
C LYS A 189 9.37 -14.46 13.94
N PHE A 190 10.37 -14.97 13.21
CA PHE A 190 11.79 -14.68 13.43
C PHE A 190 12.33 -13.56 12.53
N THR A 191 11.43 -12.80 11.90
CA THR A 191 11.79 -11.62 11.09
C THR A 191 12.26 -10.47 11.97
N ASP A 192 13.27 -9.73 11.50
CA ASP A 192 13.81 -8.56 12.20
C ASP A 192 13.00 -7.30 11.86
N ILE A 193 11.84 -7.16 12.52
CA ILE A 193 10.94 -6.02 12.34
C ILE A 193 11.49 -4.82 13.14
N PRO A 194 11.73 -3.66 12.51
CA PRO A 194 12.32 -2.51 13.18
C PRO A 194 11.27 -1.75 14.00
N TRP A 195 10.77 -2.33 15.09
CA TRP A 195 9.81 -1.67 15.98
C TRP A 195 10.40 -0.43 16.68
N GLY A 196 9.59 0.62 16.80
CA GLY A 196 9.86 1.80 17.62
C GLY A 196 8.93 1.88 18.83
N THR A 197 9.16 2.88 19.70
CA THR A 197 8.38 3.08 20.93
C THR A 197 8.20 4.57 21.26
N PRO A 198 6.97 5.09 21.44
CA PRO A 198 5.70 4.38 21.23
C PRO A 198 5.45 3.97 19.76
N CYS A 199 4.71 2.88 19.58
CA CYS A 199 4.18 2.45 18.30
C CYS A 199 2.72 2.02 18.43
N ALA A 200 1.88 2.41 17.46
CA ALA A 200 0.48 2.00 17.39
C ALA A 200 0.08 1.46 16.01
N ARG A 201 -0.88 0.54 15.99
CA ARG A 201 -1.57 0.10 14.77
C ARG A 201 -3.01 0.59 14.79
N LEU A 202 -3.44 1.16 13.67
CA LEU A 202 -4.81 1.53 13.36
C LEU A 202 -5.32 0.61 12.24
N GLU A 203 -6.10 -0.40 12.61
CA GLU A 203 -6.57 -1.46 11.71
C GLU A 203 -8.08 -1.36 11.54
N GLY A 204 -8.57 -0.83 10.42
CA GLY A 204 -10.00 -0.63 10.14
C GLY A 204 -10.76 0.33 11.07
N GLY A 205 -10.23 0.62 12.25
CA GLY A 205 -10.85 1.37 13.35
C GLY A 205 -10.39 0.89 14.72
N ALA A 206 -9.90 -0.35 14.83
CA ALA A 206 -9.24 -0.83 16.03
C ALA A 206 -7.88 -0.14 16.21
N TYR A 207 -7.57 0.25 17.45
CA TYR A 207 -6.33 0.94 17.76
C TYR A 207 -5.58 0.24 18.90
N THR A 208 -4.28 0.01 18.73
CA THR A 208 -3.52 -0.72 19.76
C THR A 208 -3.07 0.17 20.92
N ASN A 209 -2.92 1.49 20.73
CA ASN A 209 -2.49 2.43 21.78
C ASN A 209 -3.62 3.37 22.26
N ARG A 210 -4.76 2.82 22.65
CA ARG A 210 -5.96 3.61 23.03
C ARG A 210 -5.77 4.51 24.24
N THR A 211 -4.83 4.17 25.12
CA THR A 211 -4.54 4.88 26.37
C THR A 211 -3.41 5.91 26.21
N ASN A 212 -2.86 6.09 25.01
CA ASN A 212 -1.72 6.96 24.74
C ASN A 212 -0.51 6.64 25.64
N ASP A 213 -0.21 5.36 25.79
CA ASP A 213 0.95 4.88 26.55
C ASP A 213 2.24 5.21 25.77
N PRO A 214 3.20 5.96 26.35
CA PRO A 214 4.49 6.25 25.72
C PRO A 214 5.36 5.01 25.53
N HIS A 215 5.02 3.88 26.14
CA HIS A 215 5.70 2.59 26.01
C HIS A 215 4.95 1.58 25.13
N ALA A 216 3.87 2.00 24.45
CA ALA A 216 3.09 1.13 23.58
C ALA A 216 3.96 0.50 22.48
N SER A 217 3.65 -0.76 22.15
CA SER A 217 4.31 -1.54 21.11
C SER A 217 3.31 -1.96 20.03
N CYS A 218 3.79 -1.99 18.78
CA CYS A 218 3.08 -2.57 17.63
C CYS A 218 3.30 -4.08 17.47
N GLU A 219 4.05 -4.73 18.36
CA GLU A 219 4.32 -6.17 18.26
C GLU A 219 3.12 -7.02 18.69
N ILE A 220 2.24 -6.47 19.52
CA ILE A 220 1.17 -7.22 20.19
C ILE A 220 0.06 -7.59 19.20
N GLY A 221 -0.31 -8.86 19.11
CA GLY A 221 -1.55 -9.27 18.41
C GLY A 221 -1.39 -9.64 16.94
N MET A 222 -0.17 -9.89 16.45
CA MET A 222 -0.02 -10.60 15.17
C MET A 222 -0.48 -12.05 15.36
N PRO A 223 -1.47 -12.55 14.59
CA PRO A 223 -2.07 -13.86 14.84
C PRO A 223 -1.04 -14.99 14.74
N PRO A 224 -1.22 -16.09 15.50
CA PRO A 224 -0.43 -17.29 15.31
C PRO A 224 -0.75 -17.95 13.96
N GLY A 225 0.13 -18.83 13.52
CA GLY A 225 0.02 -19.53 12.24
C GLY A 225 0.82 -18.89 11.11
N VAL A 226 0.61 -19.42 9.90
CA VAL A 226 1.31 -19.02 8.68
C VAL A 226 0.32 -18.35 7.74
N LEU A 227 0.44 -17.03 7.60
CA LEU A 227 -0.35 -16.22 6.69
C LEU A 227 0.59 -15.46 5.76
N TYR A 228 0.40 -15.62 4.45
CA TYR A 228 1.25 -14.97 3.46
C TYR A 228 0.64 -13.65 3.02
N ILE A 229 1.41 -12.56 3.16
CA ILE A 229 1.08 -11.28 2.54
C ILE A 229 1.81 -11.19 1.20
N THR A 230 1.05 -11.29 0.12
CA THR A 230 1.58 -11.47 -1.25
C THR A 230 1.30 -10.25 -2.13
N ASN A 231 1.79 -10.26 -3.37
CA ASN A 231 1.49 -9.24 -4.39
C ASN A 231 1.75 -7.78 -3.94
N ARG A 232 2.88 -7.56 -3.25
CA ARG A 232 3.26 -6.28 -2.67
C ARG A 232 3.61 -5.25 -3.74
N ASP A 233 2.83 -4.17 -3.82
CA ASP A 233 3.09 -3.00 -4.66
C ASP A 233 3.40 -1.78 -3.79
N TYR A 234 4.62 -1.25 -3.91
CA TYR A 234 5.16 -0.24 -3.01
C TYR A 234 4.94 1.20 -3.50
N LEU A 235 4.71 2.08 -2.54
CA LEU A 235 4.82 3.54 -2.62
C LEU A 235 5.67 4.01 -1.44
N VAL A 236 6.68 4.84 -1.69
CA VAL A 236 7.55 5.40 -0.65
C VAL A 236 7.53 6.93 -0.68
N ASP A 237 7.08 7.53 0.42
CA ASP A 237 7.14 8.97 0.65
C ASP A 237 8.30 9.31 1.59
N GLU A 238 9.42 9.76 1.01
CA GLU A 238 10.64 10.13 1.75
C GLU A 238 10.52 11.45 2.54
N GLU A 239 9.56 12.31 2.21
CA GLU A 239 9.32 13.56 2.95
C GLU A 239 8.70 13.23 4.30
N LYS A 240 7.72 12.32 4.29
CA LYS A 240 7.00 11.85 5.48
C LYS A 240 7.61 10.58 6.08
N GLY A 241 8.61 9.96 5.46
CA GLY A 241 9.12 8.66 5.95
C GLY A 241 8.02 7.59 6.02
N VAL A 242 7.18 7.52 4.99
CA VAL A 242 6.07 6.55 4.94
C VAL A 242 6.29 5.60 3.78
N ILE A 243 5.99 4.33 4.02
CA ILE A 243 5.83 3.34 2.95
C ILE A 243 4.40 2.81 3.01
N ASN A 244 3.67 2.92 1.90
CA ASN A 244 2.38 2.27 1.72
C ASN A 244 2.56 1.08 0.77
N ILE A 245 1.88 -0.01 1.08
CA ILE A 245 1.96 -1.27 0.34
C ILE A 245 0.53 -1.72 0.06
N PHE A 246 0.17 -1.83 -1.22
CA PHE A 246 -1.01 -2.61 -1.61
C PHE A 246 -0.58 -4.06 -1.73
N CYS A 247 -1.33 -4.98 -1.13
CA CYS A 247 -0.99 -6.40 -1.06
C CYS A 247 -2.24 -7.28 -1.00
N ARG A 248 -2.04 -8.60 -1.08
CA ARG A 248 -3.09 -9.58 -0.85
C ARG A 248 -2.84 -10.36 0.43
N PHE A 249 -3.86 -10.44 1.27
CA PHE A 249 -3.87 -11.18 2.51
C PHE A 249 -4.22 -12.65 2.25
N GLY A 250 -3.30 -13.58 2.54
CA GLY A 250 -3.52 -15.03 2.52
C GLY A 250 -3.07 -15.75 1.24
N ASP A 251 -3.46 -15.26 0.04
CA ASP A 251 -3.13 -15.90 -1.24
C ASP A 251 -2.90 -14.90 -2.39
N SER A 252 -2.08 -15.29 -3.36
CA SER A 252 -1.70 -14.43 -4.50
C SER A 252 -2.79 -14.19 -5.55
N LYS A 253 -3.82 -15.05 -5.60
CA LYS A 253 -4.93 -14.98 -6.56
C LYS A 253 -6.26 -14.70 -5.88
N ALA A 254 -6.56 -15.42 -4.80
CA ALA A 254 -7.81 -15.37 -4.07
C ALA A 254 -7.71 -14.66 -2.71
N GLY A 255 -6.51 -14.18 -2.32
CA GLY A 255 -6.32 -13.48 -1.05
C GLY A 255 -7.07 -12.16 -1.00
N GLY A 256 -7.41 -11.70 0.20
CA GLY A 256 -8.15 -10.47 0.41
C GLY A 256 -7.39 -9.22 -0.06
N PRO A 257 -8.03 -8.25 -0.74
CA PRO A 257 -7.42 -6.95 -1.01
C PRO A 257 -7.05 -6.25 0.29
N ASP A 258 -5.83 -5.76 0.37
CA ASP A 258 -5.28 -5.22 1.61
C ASP A 258 -4.28 -4.10 1.34
N SER A 259 -4.10 -3.23 2.33
CA SER A 259 -2.98 -2.30 2.35
C SER A 259 -2.43 -2.07 3.73
N HIS A 260 -1.13 -1.81 3.78
CA HIS A 260 -0.40 -1.43 4.97
C HIS A 260 0.39 -0.15 4.72
N SER A 261 0.17 0.88 5.53
CA SER A 261 1.01 2.08 5.60
C SER A 261 1.84 2.04 6.86
N PHE A 262 3.16 2.19 6.73
CA PHE A 262 4.09 2.22 7.85
C PHE A 262 4.78 3.59 7.92
N ARG A 263 4.66 4.26 9.06
CA ARG A 263 5.43 5.48 9.38
C ARG A 263 6.76 5.08 10.02
N PHE A 264 7.85 5.48 9.40
CA PHE A 264 9.21 5.32 9.91
C PHE A 264 9.73 6.63 10.49
N ILE A 265 10.32 6.57 11.69
CA ILE A 265 11.08 7.66 12.31
C ILE A 265 12.35 7.05 12.89
N ASP A 266 13.51 7.62 12.56
CA ASP A 266 14.82 7.13 13.03
C ASP A 266 15.06 5.63 12.71
N GLY A 267 14.61 5.17 11.53
CA GLY A 267 14.74 3.78 11.10
C GLY A 267 13.75 2.81 11.73
N LYS A 268 12.81 3.29 12.56
CA LYS A 268 11.86 2.45 13.31
C LYS A 268 10.40 2.73 12.93
N ILE A 269 9.57 1.69 12.89
CA ILE A 269 8.12 1.79 12.68
C ILE A 269 7.46 2.40 13.93
N ARG A 270 6.68 3.46 13.73
CA ARG A 270 5.99 4.24 14.78
C ARG A 270 4.48 4.24 14.66
N ALA A 271 3.97 4.08 13.45
CA ALA A 271 2.53 3.98 13.20
C ALA A 271 2.30 3.01 12.04
N VAL A 272 1.21 2.26 12.14
CA VAL A 272 0.75 1.35 11.08
C VAL A 272 -0.72 1.64 10.81
N HIS A 273 -1.09 1.92 9.57
CA HIS A 273 -2.49 1.90 9.14
C HIS A 273 -2.74 0.67 8.27
N THR A 274 -3.88 0.02 8.44
CA THR A 274 -4.32 -1.04 7.52
C THR A 274 -5.73 -0.81 7.00
N LEU A 275 -5.91 -1.11 5.72
CA LEU A 275 -7.21 -1.13 5.04
C LEU A 275 -7.39 -2.50 4.39
N THR A 276 -8.07 -3.40 5.10
CA THR A 276 -8.22 -4.80 4.69
C THR A 276 -9.66 -5.08 4.29
N VAL A 277 -9.89 -5.33 3.00
CA VAL A 277 -11.22 -5.53 2.39
C VAL A 277 -11.62 -7.01 2.49
N ILE A 278 -11.70 -7.52 3.72
CA ILE A 278 -12.16 -8.87 4.03
C ILE A 278 -13.16 -8.85 5.17
N PRO A 279 -14.13 -9.78 5.22
CA PRO A 279 -15.01 -9.92 6.38
C PRO A 279 -14.22 -10.16 7.67
N GLY A 280 -14.63 -9.52 8.77
CA GLY A 280 -13.94 -9.70 10.05
C GLY A 280 -14.71 -9.20 11.28
N PRO A 281 -14.12 -9.33 12.49
CA PRO A 281 -14.62 -8.65 13.68
C PRO A 281 -14.66 -7.13 13.46
N GLN A 282 -15.41 -6.42 14.28
CA GLN A 282 -15.59 -4.96 14.17
C GLN A 282 -14.92 -4.27 15.36
N ALA A 283 -14.75 -2.94 15.29
CA ALA A 283 -14.29 -2.14 16.43
C ALA A 283 -15.41 -1.26 17.00
N ASP A 284 -15.31 -0.92 18.28
CA ASP A 284 -16.15 0.12 18.89
C ASP A 284 -15.59 1.54 18.62
N ASP A 285 -16.35 2.58 19.00
CA ASP A 285 -15.94 3.98 18.79
C ASP A 285 -14.71 4.39 19.64
N ASN A 286 -14.28 3.55 20.58
CA ASN A 286 -13.04 3.69 21.32
C ASN A 286 -11.88 2.90 20.68
N GLY A 287 -12.08 2.27 19.53
CA GLY A 287 -11.10 1.44 18.83
C GLY A 287 -10.82 0.10 19.52
N ALA A 288 -11.67 -0.35 20.44
CA ALA A 288 -11.58 -1.69 21.01
C ALA A 288 -12.13 -2.72 20.01
N ILE A 289 -11.47 -3.87 19.89
CA ILE A 289 -12.00 -4.99 19.10
C ILE A 289 -13.25 -5.54 19.80
N LEU A 290 -14.37 -5.57 19.08
CA LEU A 290 -15.59 -6.22 19.55
C LEU A 290 -15.43 -7.73 19.37
N SER A 291 -15.55 -8.48 20.45
CA SER A 291 -15.59 -9.95 20.40
C SER A 291 -16.79 -10.39 19.56
N ASN A 292 -16.53 -10.93 18.37
CA ASN A 292 -17.58 -11.50 17.54
C ASN A 292 -17.71 -13.00 17.91
N PRO A 293 -18.85 -13.50 18.42
CA PRO A 293 -18.97 -14.88 18.91
C PRO A 293 -18.82 -15.97 17.83
N GLY A 294 -18.59 -15.61 16.56
CA GLY A 294 -18.48 -16.53 15.43
C GLY A 294 -17.13 -16.55 14.70
N ILE A 295 -16.14 -15.73 15.09
CA ILE A 295 -14.81 -15.75 14.47
C ILE A 295 -13.79 -15.97 15.59
N ASN A 296 -13.40 -17.22 15.77
CA ASN A 296 -12.35 -17.61 16.71
C ASN A 296 -11.00 -17.21 16.10
N LEU A 297 -10.55 -16.00 16.39
CA LEU A 297 -9.15 -15.60 16.21
C LEU A 297 -8.37 -16.14 17.42
N GLN A 298 -8.15 -17.46 17.42
CA GLN A 298 -7.14 -18.11 18.27
C GLN A 298 -5.80 -18.14 17.56
#